data_AF-A0A2S8FP10-F1
#
_entry.id   AF-A0A2S8FP10-F1
#
_cell.length_a   1.000
_cell.length_b   1.000
_cell.length_c   1.000
_cell.angle_alpha   90.00
_cell.angle_beta   90.00
_cell.angle_gamma   90.00
#
_symmetry.space_group_name_H-M   'P 1'
#
loop_
_entity.id
_entity.type
_entity.pdbx_description
1 polymer ?
#
loop_
_entity_poly.entity_id
_entity_poly.type
_entity_poly.pdbx_seq_one_letter_code
_entity_poly.pdbx_strand_id
1 'polypeptide(L)'
;MVRFRRPHPEDVEQLLLNAKLRDELEPFFDESLQILDSGRVPIRVENEFLTAILAWERAPVLPIAQWFTPNLAPPRSDQLTADELHEVLWDIIQKLASRRIYLDFTDHLSDIELYCIVVRDILPSQEKMVDLTSNCIFFNCAESDADPDTWLRYYASEEERQGWMEETGQPLPPVESSPYPRKLPGRAV
;
A
#
# COMPACT_ATOMS: atom_id res chain seq x y z
N MET A 1 14.75 28.21 -46.19
CA MET A 1 15.41 28.46 -44.89
C MET A 1 14.67 27.68 -43.81
N VAL A 2 15.20 26.52 -43.41
CA VAL A 2 14.71 25.80 -42.22
C VAL A 2 15.48 26.35 -41.04
N ARG A 3 14.80 27.05 -40.12
CA ARG A 3 15.42 27.47 -38.86
C ARG A 3 15.60 26.20 -38.02
N PHE A 4 16.83 25.68 -37.98
CA PHE A 4 17.21 24.71 -36.96
C PHE A 4 17.12 25.42 -35.60
N ARG A 5 16.01 25.21 -34.89
CA ARG A 5 15.94 25.52 -33.47
C ARG A 5 16.94 24.58 -32.80
N ARG A 6 18.01 25.14 -32.22
CA ARG A 6 18.86 24.33 -31.35
C ARG A 6 17.97 23.79 -30.22
N PRO A 7 17.99 22.48 -29.94
CA PRO A 7 17.24 21.94 -28.81
C PRO A 7 17.66 22.67 -27.55
N HIS A 8 16.71 22.95 -26.66
CA HIS A 8 17.03 23.58 -25.40
C HIS A 8 17.93 22.61 -24.61
N PRO A 9 18.96 23.08 -23.88
CA PRO A 9 19.86 22.20 -23.13
C PRO A 9 19.11 21.21 -22.21
N GLU A 10 18.01 21.67 -21.63
CA GLU A 10 17.12 20.86 -20.79
C GLU A 10 16.44 19.73 -21.57
N ASP A 11 16.13 19.91 -22.86
CA ASP A 11 15.58 18.84 -23.71
C ASP A 11 16.62 17.73 -23.94
N VAL A 12 17.90 18.11 -24.07
CA VAL A 12 19.00 17.15 -24.24
C VAL A 12 19.23 16.37 -22.95
N GLU A 13 19.21 17.02 -21.80
CA GLU A 13 19.33 16.36 -20.50
C GLU A 13 18.20 15.34 -20.26
N GLN A 14 16.97 15.69 -20.61
CA GLN A 14 15.83 14.77 -20.49
C GLN A 14 15.96 13.57 -21.43
N LEU A 15 16.47 13.74 -22.64
CA LEU A 15 16.74 12.63 -23.55
C LEU A 15 17.88 11.72 -23.04
N LEU A 16 18.93 12.29 -22.47
CA LEU A 16 20.03 11.52 -21.87
C LEU A 16 19.56 10.73 -20.64
N LEU A 17 18.75 11.35 -19.78
CA LEU A 17 18.12 10.67 -18.65
C LEU A 17 17.24 9.52 -19.12
N ASN A 18 16.44 9.73 -20.16
CA ASN A 18 15.57 8.71 -20.72
C ASN A 18 16.35 7.49 -21.22
N ALA A 19 17.39 7.72 -22.04
CA ALA A 19 18.25 6.65 -22.55
C ALA A 19 18.87 5.85 -21.40
N LYS A 20 19.41 6.53 -20.39
CA LYS A 20 19.97 5.88 -19.20
C LYS A 20 18.94 5.04 -18.45
N LEU A 21 17.74 5.57 -18.21
CA LEU A 21 16.67 4.85 -17.50
C LEU A 21 16.23 3.61 -18.26
N ARG A 22 16.13 3.70 -19.59
CA ARG A 22 15.80 2.56 -20.46
C ARG A 22 16.89 1.49 -20.44
N ASP A 23 18.16 1.87 -20.51
CA ASP A 23 19.29 0.93 -20.38
C ASP A 23 19.27 0.23 -19.01
N GLU A 24 19.00 0.96 -17.92
CA GLU A 24 18.91 0.38 -16.57
C GLU A 24 17.69 -0.53 -16.38
N LEU A 25 16.63 -0.33 -17.16
CA LEU A 25 15.42 -1.13 -17.15
C LEU A 25 15.46 -2.33 -18.11
N GLU A 26 16.43 -2.39 -19.03
CA GLU A 26 16.58 -3.48 -19.98
C GLU A 26 16.50 -4.89 -19.34
N PRO A 27 17.12 -5.15 -18.15
CA PRO A 27 17.02 -6.46 -17.50
C PRO A 27 15.61 -6.82 -17.00
N PHE A 28 14.74 -5.82 -16.81
CA PHE A 28 13.39 -5.95 -16.28
C PHE A 28 12.32 -5.78 -17.38
N PHE A 29 12.73 -5.61 -18.63
CA PHE A 29 11.84 -5.24 -19.72
C PHE A 29 10.93 -6.41 -20.14
N ASP A 30 9.61 -6.19 -20.07
CA ASP A 30 8.59 -7.14 -20.52
C ASP A 30 7.58 -6.47 -21.48
N GLU A 31 6.53 -7.21 -21.86
CA GLU A 31 5.48 -6.71 -22.77
C GLU A 31 4.77 -5.45 -22.24
N SER A 32 4.78 -5.20 -20.93
CA SER A 32 4.13 -4.07 -20.28
C SER A 32 4.80 -2.73 -20.57
N LEU A 33 6.12 -2.73 -20.83
CA LEU A 33 6.89 -1.51 -21.13
C LEU A 33 6.86 -1.10 -22.61
N GLN A 34 6.39 -1.98 -23.50
CA GLN A 34 6.25 -1.70 -24.94
C GLN A 34 5.27 -0.57 -25.25
N ILE A 35 4.34 -0.26 -24.33
CA ILE A 35 3.39 0.85 -24.48
C ILE A 35 4.07 2.23 -24.54
N LEU A 36 5.28 2.35 -23.98
CA LEU A 36 6.06 3.58 -23.95
C LEU A 36 6.69 3.92 -25.31
N ASP A 37 6.85 2.94 -26.20
CA ASP A 37 7.44 3.15 -27.53
C ASP A 37 6.47 3.83 -28.51
N SER A 38 5.24 4.10 -28.08
CA SER A 38 4.23 4.80 -28.88
C SER A 38 4.53 6.29 -29.08
N GLY A 39 5.49 6.87 -28.34
CA GLY A 39 5.91 8.28 -28.48
C GLY A 39 4.82 9.30 -28.15
N ARG A 40 3.79 8.88 -27.41
CA ARG A 40 2.59 9.69 -27.15
C ARG A 40 2.70 10.59 -25.91
N VAL A 41 3.71 10.39 -25.07
CA VAL A 41 3.89 11.13 -23.81
C VAL A 41 5.10 12.08 -23.87
N PRO A 42 5.05 13.24 -23.21
CA PRO A 42 6.22 14.11 -23.07
C PRO A 42 7.36 13.38 -22.36
N ILE A 43 8.60 13.59 -22.83
CA ILE A 43 9.80 12.89 -22.32
C ILE A 43 9.99 12.98 -20.79
N ARG A 44 9.58 14.10 -20.18
CA ARG A 44 9.64 14.27 -18.71
C ARG A 44 8.72 13.31 -17.98
N VAL A 45 7.49 13.18 -18.48
CA VAL A 45 6.48 12.27 -17.91
C VAL A 45 6.95 10.83 -18.08
N GLU A 46 7.55 10.52 -19.23
CA GLU A 46 8.17 9.22 -19.46
C GLU A 46 9.31 8.95 -18.47
N ASN A 47 10.20 9.92 -18.25
CA ASN A 47 11.29 9.78 -17.28
C ASN A 47 10.79 9.60 -15.84
N GLU A 48 9.75 10.33 -15.44
CA GLU A 48 9.11 10.15 -14.13
C GLU A 48 8.54 8.73 -13.98
N PHE A 49 7.86 8.23 -15.01
CA PHE A 49 7.34 6.86 -15.05
C PHE A 49 8.47 5.82 -14.97
N LEU A 50 9.47 5.92 -15.84
CA LEU A 50 10.61 4.99 -15.87
C LEU A 50 11.39 5.01 -14.54
N THR A 51 11.54 6.19 -13.92
CA THR A 51 12.15 6.31 -12.60
C THR A 51 11.34 5.56 -11.54
N ALA A 52 10.00 5.70 -11.56
CA ALA A 52 9.14 5.01 -10.62
C ALA A 52 9.18 3.48 -10.80
N ILE A 53 9.15 2.98 -12.04
CA ILE A 53 9.29 1.55 -12.33
C ILE A 53 10.65 1.04 -11.88
N LEU A 54 11.74 1.75 -12.19
CA LEU A 54 13.08 1.32 -11.79
C LEU A 54 13.25 1.30 -10.26
N ALA A 55 12.68 2.27 -9.56
CA ALA A 55 12.64 2.29 -8.10
C ALA A 55 11.86 1.09 -7.55
N TRP A 56 10.73 0.73 -8.17
CA TRP A 56 9.97 -0.47 -7.82
C TRP A 56 10.76 -1.75 -8.07
N GLU A 57 11.42 -1.89 -9.22
CA GLU A 57 12.19 -3.09 -9.56
C GLU A 57 13.40 -3.30 -8.65
N ARG A 58 14.05 -2.23 -8.24
CA ARG A 58 15.22 -2.28 -7.34
C ARG A 58 14.86 -2.36 -5.86
N ALA A 59 13.62 -2.03 -5.49
CA ALA A 59 13.22 -2.02 -4.09
C ALA A 59 13.37 -3.43 -3.48
N PRO A 60 14.02 -3.55 -2.32
CA PRO A 60 14.15 -4.84 -1.67
C PRO A 60 12.79 -5.31 -1.15
N VAL A 61 12.56 -6.62 -1.23
CA VAL A 61 11.45 -7.28 -0.55
C VAL A 61 11.91 -7.63 0.86
N LEU A 62 11.27 -7.05 1.86
CA LEU A 62 11.63 -7.22 3.27
C LEU A 62 10.36 -7.28 4.13
N PRO A 63 10.40 -7.96 5.31
CA PRO A 63 9.34 -7.81 6.29
C PRO A 63 9.16 -6.35 6.68
N ILE A 64 7.92 -5.87 6.78
CA ILE A 64 7.60 -4.49 7.21
C ILE A 64 8.30 -4.14 8.54
N ALA A 65 8.42 -5.08 9.47
CA ALA A 65 9.14 -4.90 10.73
C ALA A 65 10.58 -4.36 10.56
N GLN A 66 11.25 -4.70 9.45
CA GLN A 66 12.63 -4.32 9.15
C GLN A 66 12.76 -2.97 8.45
N TRP A 67 11.63 -2.29 8.15
CA TRP A 67 11.65 -0.98 7.50
C TRP A 67 12.00 0.17 8.46
N PHE A 68 12.17 -0.14 9.74
CA PHE A 68 12.36 0.80 10.82
C PHE A 68 13.76 0.69 11.40
N THR A 69 14.27 1.77 11.98
CA THR A 69 15.57 1.79 12.65
C THR A 69 15.41 2.38 14.05
N PRO A 70 15.49 1.56 15.12
CA PRO A 70 15.67 0.09 15.11
C PRO A 70 14.45 -0.65 14.52
N ASN A 71 14.65 -1.91 14.13
CA ASN A 71 13.57 -2.78 13.64
C ASN A 71 12.43 -2.83 14.66
N LEU A 72 11.19 -2.88 14.18
CA LEU A 72 10.04 -3.06 15.06
C LEU A 72 9.99 -4.48 15.59
N ALA A 73 10.16 -4.60 16.91
CA ALA A 73 10.00 -5.84 17.65
C ALA A 73 9.02 -5.61 18.80
N PRO A 74 7.70 -5.67 18.54
CA PRO A 74 6.69 -5.49 19.58
C PRO A 74 6.79 -6.58 20.66
N PRO A 75 6.48 -6.25 21.93
CA PRO A 75 6.39 -7.24 23.00
C PRO A 75 5.30 -8.28 22.72
N ARG A 76 5.25 -9.37 23.48
CA ARG A 76 4.15 -10.33 23.33
C ARG A 76 2.90 -9.78 24.02
N SER A 77 1.73 -10.06 23.47
CA SER A 77 0.46 -9.56 24.02
C SER A 77 0.16 -10.05 25.44
N ASP A 78 0.66 -11.23 25.83
CA ASP A 78 0.54 -11.79 27.19
C ASP A 78 1.41 -11.08 28.23
N GLN A 79 2.32 -10.21 27.80
CA GLN A 79 3.19 -9.41 28.67
C GLN A 79 2.67 -7.99 28.91
N LEU A 80 1.58 -7.59 28.23
CA LEU A 80 1.03 -6.25 28.29
C LEU A 80 -0.28 -6.24 29.07
N THR A 81 -0.46 -5.21 29.91
CA THR A 81 -1.79 -4.84 30.37
C THR A 81 -2.61 -4.24 29.22
N ALA A 82 -3.93 -4.10 29.40
CA ALA A 82 -4.80 -3.53 28.37
C ALA A 82 -4.39 -2.10 27.99
N ASP A 83 -4.03 -1.27 28.98
CA ASP A 83 -3.61 0.12 28.76
C ASP A 83 -2.25 0.18 28.05
N GLU A 84 -1.28 -0.67 28.44
CA GLU A 84 0.02 -0.75 27.76
C GLU A 84 -0.12 -1.25 26.32
N LEU A 85 -1.02 -2.22 26.09
CA LEU A 85 -1.29 -2.75 24.76
C LEU A 85 -1.85 -1.66 23.85
N HIS A 86 -2.79 -0.85 24.35
CA HIS A 86 -3.33 0.29 23.61
C HIS A 86 -2.22 1.25 23.17
N GLU A 87 -1.37 1.68 24.11
CA GLU A 87 -0.29 2.62 23.83
C GLU A 87 0.71 2.05 22.81
N VAL A 88 1.12 0.79 22.97
CA VAL A 88 2.04 0.11 22.03
C VAL A 88 1.40 -0.03 20.64
N LEU A 89 0.12 -0.40 20.58
CA LEU A 89 -0.62 -0.51 19.31
C LEU A 89 -0.63 0.82 18.56
N TRP A 90 -0.99 1.92 19.25
CA TRP A 90 -1.01 3.25 18.63
C TRP A 90 0.37 3.73 18.19
N ASP A 91 1.42 3.47 18.97
CA ASP A 91 2.80 3.76 18.55
C ASP A 91 3.17 3.02 17.27
N ILE A 92 2.83 1.72 17.17
CA ILE A 92 3.07 0.94 15.95
C ILE A 92 2.29 1.52 14.76
N ILE A 93 1.01 1.83 14.93
CA ILE A 93 0.17 2.42 13.87
C ILE A 93 0.76 3.73 13.37
N GLN A 94 1.25 4.59 14.27
CA GLN A 94 1.87 5.86 13.88
C GLN A 94 3.19 5.65 13.13
N LYS A 95 3.98 4.66 13.53
CA LYS A 95 5.20 4.28 12.80
C LYS A 95 4.86 3.73 11.42
N LEU A 96 3.88 2.85 11.28
CA LEU A 96 3.38 2.38 9.99
C LEU A 96 2.96 3.55 9.10
N ALA A 97 2.17 4.48 9.62
CA ALA A 97 1.73 5.66 8.89
C ALA A 97 2.90 6.56 8.45
N SER A 98 3.96 6.69 9.26
CA SER A 98 5.18 7.42 8.87
C SER A 98 5.90 6.82 7.65
N ARG A 99 5.65 5.53 7.38
CA ARG A 99 6.11 4.81 6.19
C ARG A 99 5.03 4.66 5.11
N ARG A 100 3.93 5.41 5.21
CA ARG A 100 2.77 5.35 4.29
C ARG A 100 2.11 3.97 4.23
N ILE A 101 2.14 3.24 5.35
CA ILE A 101 1.41 2.00 5.54
C ILE A 101 0.20 2.32 6.40
N TYR A 102 -1.00 2.05 5.87
CA TYR A 102 -2.27 2.39 6.49
C TYR A 102 -3.11 1.14 6.71
N LEU A 103 -3.96 1.19 7.73
CA LEU A 103 -4.86 0.10 8.10
C LEU A 103 -6.29 0.53 7.82
N ASP A 104 -7.00 -0.24 7.01
CA ASP A 104 -8.41 -0.01 6.68
C ASP A 104 -9.30 -1.03 7.40
N PHE A 105 -10.55 -0.64 7.66
CA PHE A 105 -11.59 -1.52 8.18
C PHE A 105 -11.24 -2.20 9.50
N THR A 106 -10.78 -1.44 10.48
CA THR A 106 -10.32 -1.99 11.77
C THR A 106 -11.37 -1.98 12.87
N ASP A 107 -12.41 -1.16 12.76
CA ASP A 107 -13.33 -0.83 13.87
C ASP A 107 -14.10 -2.02 14.46
N HIS A 108 -14.15 -3.16 13.78
CA HIS A 108 -14.73 -4.40 14.31
C HIS A 108 -13.83 -5.12 15.31
N LEU A 109 -12.52 -4.82 15.31
CA LEU A 109 -11.51 -5.47 16.13
C LEU A 109 -11.32 -4.70 17.42
N SER A 110 -11.25 -5.41 18.54
CA SER A 110 -10.69 -4.86 19.78
C SER A 110 -9.20 -4.57 19.62
N ASP A 111 -8.61 -3.81 20.54
CA ASP A 111 -7.19 -3.49 20.46
C ASP A 111 -6.30 -4.74 20.51
N ILE A 112 -6.66 -5.75 21.30
CA ILE A 112 -5.92 -7.02 21.34
C ILE A 112 -6.00 -7.77 20.01
N GLU A 113 -7.15 -7.77 19.34
CA GLU A 113 -7.33 -8.43 18.05
C GLU A 113 -6.56 -7.70 16.95
N LEU A 114 -6.69 -6.37 16.89
CA LEU A 114 -5.94 -5.55 15.93
C LEU A 114 -4.43 -5.67 16.16
N TYR A 115 -3.99 -5.65 17.42
CA TYR A 115 -2.59 -5.88 17.77
C TYR A 115 -2.09 -7.24 17.28
N CYS A 116 -2.88 -8.30 17.47
CA CYS A 116 -2.52 -9.63 16.99
C CYS A 116 -2.36 -9.65 15.46
N ILE A 117 -3.28 -9.05 14.70
CA ILE A 117 -3.18 -8.97 13.24
C ILE A 117 -1.94 -8.19 12.83
N VAL A 118 -1.71 -7.02 13.44
CA VAL A 118 -0.53 -6.18 13.12
C VAL A 118 0.77 -6.96 13.36
N VAL A 119 0.90 -7.63 14.50
CA VAL A 119 2.15 -8.32 14.87
C VAL A 119 2.35 -9.63 14.12
N ARG A 120 1.28 -10.41 13.90
CA ARG A 120 1.35 -11.75 13.30
C ARG A 120 1.37 -11.71 11.78
N ASP A 121 0.62 -10.80 11.19
CA ASP A 121 0.30 -10.84 9.75
C ASP A 121 0.94 -9.66 9.02
N ILE A 122 0.77 -8.43 9.53
CA ILE A 122 1.24 -7.22 8.83
C ILE A 122 2.75 -7.03 8.95
N LEU A 123 3.30 -6.99 10.16
CA LEU A 123 4.73 -6.76 10.38
C LEU A 123 5.63 -7.81 9.72
N PRO A 124 5.25 -9.10 9.64
CA PRO A 124 6.02 -10.12 8.92
C PRO A 124 5.82 -10.11 7.41
N SER A 125 4.80 -9.41 6.89
CA SER A 125 4.49 -9.39 5.44
C SER A 125 5.69 -8.93 4.62
N GLN A 126 5.99 -9.68 3.57
CA GLN A 126 7.09 -9.43 2.65
C GLN A 126 6.67 -8.42 1.60
N GLU A 127 6.96 -7.16 1.84
CA GLU A 127 6.58 -6.06 0.94
C GLU A 127 7.81 -5.44 0.28
N LYS A 128 7.62 -4.86 -0.92
CA LYS A 128 8.65 -4.04 -1.56
C LYS A 128 8.76 -2.69 -0.83
N MET A 129 9.95 -2.42 -0.27
CA MET A 129 10.24 -1.13 0.39
C MET A 129 10.57 -0.06 -0.65
N VAL A 130 9.54 0.45 -1.33
CA VAL A 130 9.68 1.46 -2.38
C VAL A 130 9.64 2.86 -1.76
N ASP A 131 10.76 3.58 -1.86
CA ASP A 131 10.87 4.96 -1.35
C ASP A 131 10.37 5.99 -2.38
N LEU A 132 9.08 5.89 -2.71
CA LEU A 132 8.38 6.87 -3.55
C LEU A 132 7.24 7.48 -2.75
N THR A 133 7.06 8.80 -2.87
CA THR A 133 5.98 9.52 -2.16
C THR A 133 4.60 9.12 -2.64
N SER A 134 4.49 8.61 -3.87
CA SER A 134 3.26 8.08 -4.47
C SER A 134 2.93 6.66 -4.01
N ASN A 135 3.90 5.94 -3.43
CA ASN A 135 3.67 4.57 -2.98
C ASN A 135 3.07 4.57 -1.56
N CYS A 136 1.90 3.95 -1.43
CA CYS A 136 1.20 3.72 -0.16
C CYS A 136 0.77 2.27 -0.11
N ILE A 137 0.82 1.66 1.07
CA ILE A 137 0.35 0.30 1.31
C ILE A 137 -0.87 0.39 2.22
N PHE A 138 -1.93 -0.32 1.84
CA PHE A 138 -3.17 -0.40 2.61
C PHE A 138 -3.42 -1.85 2.99
N PHE A 139 -3.57 -2.11 4.28
CA PHE A 139 -3.98 -3.42 4.78
C PHE A 139 -5.46 -3.39 5.12
N ASN A 140 -6.25 -4.15 4.35
CA ASN A 140 -7.65 -4.38 4.65
C ASN A 140 -7.77 -5.36 5.82
N CYS A 141 -8.16 -4.87 6.99
CA CYS A 141 -8.26 -5.70 8.20
C CYS A 141 -9.59 -6.47 8.29
N ALA A 142 -10.50 -6.30 7.34
CA ALA A 142 -11.77 -7.02 7.25
C ALA A 142 -11.76 -8.11 6.16
N GLU A 143 -10.71 -8.16 5.33
CA GLU A 143 -10.56 -9.15 4.27
C GLU A 143 -9.99 -10.44 4.86
N SER A 144 -10.83 -11.47 4.91
CA SER A 144 -10.35 -12.83 5.13
C SER A 144 -10.72 -13.65 3.90
N ASP A 145 -9.75 -14.35 3.32
CA ASP A 145 -9.92 -15.20 2.13
C ASP A 145 -10.99 -16.31 2.32
N ALA A 146 -11.46 -16.52 3.55
CA ALA A 146 -12.34 -17.62 3.94
C ALA A 146 -13.71 -17.19 4.49
N ASP A 147 -13.89 -15.92 4.88
CA ASP A 147 -15.11 -15.47 5.57
C ASP A 147 -15.52 -14.02 5.20
N PRO A 148 -16.55 -13.83 4.36
CA PRO A 148 -17.10 -12.53 4.03
C PRO A 148 -17.97 -11.93 5.15
N ASP A 149 -18.25 -12.68 6.22
CA ASP A 149 -19.18 -12.27 7.29
C ASP A 149 -18.77 -10.94 7.93
N THR A 150 -17.48 -10.74 8.18
CA THR A 150 -16.96 -9.48 8.77
C THR A 150 -17.26 -8.28 7.88
N TRP A 151 -16.99 -8.39 6.57
CA TRP A 151 -17.30 -7.34 5.61
C TRP A 151 -18.81 -7.07 5.57
N LEU A 152 -19.60 -8.12 5.36
CA LEU A 152 -21.06 -8.02 5.24
C LEU A 152 -21.72 -7.47 6.50
N ARG A 153 -21.20 -7.80 7.69
CA ARG A 153 -21.74 -7.39 8.98
C ARG A 153 -21.47 -5.93 9.30
N TYR A 154 -20.25 -5.45 9.06
CA TYR A 154 -19.78 -4.16 9.58
C TYR A 154 -19.53 -3.07 8.53
N TYR A 155 -19.24 -3.42 7.28
CA TYR A 155 -18.72 -2.46 6.29
C TYR A 155 -19.49 -2.42 4.98
N ALA A 156 -20.10 -3.53 4.58
CA ALA A 156 -20.80 -3.63 3.31
C ALA A 156 -22.02 -2.69 3.24
N SER A 157 -22.20 -2.06 2.08
CA SER A 157 -23.44 -1.34 1.78
C SER A 157 -24.61 -2.31 1.60
N GLU A 158 -25.84 -1.79 1.62
CA GLU A 158 -27.01 -2.61 1.34
C GLU A 158 -26.96 -3.18 -0.08
N GLU A 159 -26.48 -2.40 -1.05
CA GLU A 159 -26.31 -2.85 -2.44
C GLU A 159 -25.29 -4.00 -2.55
N GLU A 160 -24.15 -3.91 -1.86
CA GLU A 160 -23.13 -4.97 -1.83
C GLU A 160 -23.67 -6.25 -1.18
N ARG A 161 -24.45 -6.11 -0.08
CA ARG A 161 -25.10 -7.23 0.59
C ARG A 161 -26.13 -7.93 -0.31
N GLN A 162 -26.98 -7.17 -0.99
CA GLN A 162 -27.95 -7.75 -1.94
C GLN A 162 -27.24 -8.47 -3.08
N GLY A 163 -26.20 -7.85 -3.67
CA GLY A 163 -25.39 -8.47 -4.72
C GLY A 163 -24.77 -9.80 -4.28
N TRP A 164 -24.20 -9.85 -3.07
CA TRP A 164 -23.63 -11.08 -2.52
C TRP A 164 -24.70 -12.16 -2.29
N MET A 165 -25.88 -11.81 -1.79
CA MET A 165 -26.99 -12.76 -1.58
C MET A 165 -27.51 -13.31 -2.91
N GLU A 166 -27.63 -12.46 -3.94
CA GLU A 166 -28.04 -12.87 -5.28
C GLU A 166 -27.03 -13.82 -5.93
N GLU A 167 -25.73 -13.55 -5.75
CA GLU A 167 -24.64 -14.37 -6.30
C GLU A 167 -24.49 -15.71 -5.59
N THR A 168 -24.52 -15.72 -4.26
CA THR A 168 -24.18 -16.90 -3.45
C THR A 168 -25.40 -17.71 -3.00
N GLY A 169 -26.59 -17.08 -2.93
CA GLY A 169 -27.80 -17.68 -2.36
C GLY A 169 -27.72 -17.98 -0.86
N GLN A 170 -26.66 -17.53 -0.17
CA GLN A 170 -26.46 -17.76 1.25
C GLN A 170 -27.17 -16.70 2.11
N PRO A 171 -27.57 -17.03 3.35
CA PRO A 171 -28.21 -16.06 4.23
C PRO A 171 -27.22 -14.95 4.62
N LEU A 172 -27.70 -13.70 4.57
CA LEU A 172 -26.91 -12.55 5.00
C LEU A 172 -26.76 -12.52 6.52
N PRO A 173 -25.55 -12.19 7.05
CA PRO A 173 -25.39 -11.93 8.48
C PRO A 173 -26.15 -10.68 8.90
N PRO A 174 -26.49 -10.52 10.21
CA PRO A 174 -27.08 -9.29 10.68
C PRO A 174 -26.17 -8.09 10.40
N VAL A 175 -26.74 -6.92 10.13
CA VAL A 175 -25.98 -5.67 10.08
C VAL A 175 -25.70 -5.24 11.52
N GLU A 176 -24.46 -4.91 11.83
CA GLU A 176 -24.05 -4.41 13.14
C GLU A 176 -23.18 -3.16 13.02
N SER A 177 -23.30 -2.26 13.99
CA SER A 177 -22.34 -1.16 14.13
C SER A 177 -21.00 -1.71 14.63
N SER A 178 -19.91 -1.24 14.03
CA SER A 178 -18.56 -1.62 14.48
C SER A 178 -18.35 -1.24 15.97
N PRO A 179 -17.96 -2.19 16.84
CA PRO A 179 -17.85 -1.99 18.29
C PRO A 179 -16.74 -1.03 18.75
N TYR A 180 -15.66 -0.87 17.99
CA TYR A 180 -14.46 -0.13 18.40
C TYR A 180 -14.10 0.97 17.38
N PRO A 181 -14.96 1.99 17.21
CA PRO A 181 -14.70 3.06 16.25
C PRO A 181 -13.42 3.82 16.60
N ARG A 182 -12.48 3.90 15.65
CA ARG A 182 -11.20 4.60 15.87
C ARG A 182 -10.82 5.52 14.71
N LYS A 183 -10.11 6.59 15.05
CA LYS A 183 -9.59 7.56 14.08
C LYS A 183 -8.13 7.27 13.79
N LEU A 184 -7.88 6.32 12.90
CA LEU A 184 -6.52 6.01 12.47
C LEU A 184 -5.94 7.10 11.57
N PRO A 185 -4.60 7.22 11.49
CA PRO A 185 -3.97 8.02 10.46
C PRO A 185 -4.42 7.51 9.09
N GLY A 186 -5.08 8.37 8.32
CA GLY A 186 -5.42 8.10 6.93
C GLY A 186 -4.46 8.79 5.98
N ARG A 187 -4.53 8.43 4.70
CA ARG A 187 -3.88 9.21 3.65
C ARG A 187 -4.40 10.65 3.73
N ALA A 188 -3.50 11.62 3.89
CA ALA A 188 -3.86 13.02 3.68
C ALA A 188 -4.37 13.14 2.24
N VAL A 189 -5.66 13.46 2.10
CA VAL A 189 -6.33 13.68 0.81
C VAL A 189 -5.84 14.97 0.19
#